data_AF-A0A4Y2BGP3-F1
#
_entry.id   AF-A0A4Y2BGP3-F1
#
_cell.length_a   1.000
_cell.length_b   1.000
_cell.length_c   1.000
_cell.angle_alpha   90.00
_cell.angle_beta   90.00
_cell.angle_gamma   90.00
#
_symmetry.space_group_name_H-M   'P 1'
#
loop_
_entity.id
_entity.type
_entity.pdbx_description
1 polymer ?
#
loop_
_entity_poly.entity_id
_entity_poly.type
_entity_poly.pdbx_seq_one_letter_code
_entity_poly.pdbx_strand_id
1 'polypeptide(L)'
;MHERRASGEPLDGIIMESIKREFSYTSSFLPWISEGMARYSNQEKADTHFMYGLANGNDLEAERLYRQRFPRRHLTDQKLFERLHRCLCETGSFVTGMHDTGRGRSVRTPQVVENILQGVGDRSDISKREVSHAINVPHSIVWRVLRDEGLHLYHVQKVQALIPADYALHLEFCTLVFATASGAA
;
A
#
# COMPACT_ATOMS: atom_id res chain seq x y z
N MET A 1 28.80 -22.68 -29.63
CA MET A 1 27.52 -23.15 -30.22
C MET A 1 26.64 -23.60 -29.07
N HIS A 2 25.48 -22.98 -28.93
CA HIS A 2 24.51 -23.18 -27.85
C HIS A 2 23.74 -24.49 -28.02
N GLU A 3 23.52 -25.22 -26.93
CA GLU A 3 22.29 -25.99 -26.77
C GLU A 3 21.65 -25.67 -25.41
N ARG A 4 20.40 -25.24 -25.49
CA ARG A 4 19.52 -24.83 -24.40
C ARG A 4 18.85 -26.08 -23.83
N ARG A 5 18.78 -26.20 -22.51
CA ARG A 5 17.78 -27.07 -21.87
C ARG A 5 16.42 -26.36 -21.93
N ALA A 6 15.47 -26.99 -22.61
CA ALA A 6 14.05 -26.68 -22.53
C ALA A 6 13.40 -27.66 -21.54
N SER A 7 12.71 -27.12 -20.53
CA SER A 7 11.61 -27.79 -19.83
C SER A 7 10.90 -26.74 -18.96
N GLY A 8 10.14 -25.89 -19.64
CA GLY A 8 8.99 -25.23 -19.02
C GLY A 8 7.76 -25.87 -19.65
N GLU A 9 7.14 -26.80 -18.93
CA GLU A 9 5.81 -27.31 -19.28
C GLU A 9 4.85 -26.11 -19.34
N PRO A 10 4.04 -25.97 -20.42
CA PRO A 10 3.08 -24.89 -20.52
C PRO A 10 1.94 -25.17 -19.55
N LEU A 11 1.76 -24.29 -18.56
CA LEU A 11 0.61 -24.33 -17.66
C LEU A 11 -0.67 -24.43 -18.48
N ASP A 12 -1.41 -25.52 -18.24
CA ASP A 12 -2.64 -25.91 -18.90
C ASP A 12 -3.60 -24.72 -19.03
N GLY A 13 -4.13 -24.50 -20.25
CA GLY A 13 -4.98 -23.36 -20.58
C GLY A 13 -6.21 -23.24 -19.68
N ILE A 14 -6.63 -24.33 -19.06
CA ILE A 14 -7.74 -24.41 -18.10
C ILE A 14 -7.38 -23.78 -16.74
N ILE A 15 -6.12 -23.90 -16.30
CA ILE A 15 -5.63 -23.24 -15.07
C ILE A 15 -5.53 -21.73 -15.32
N MET A 16 -5.05 -21.32 -16.50
CA MET A 16 -5.04 -19.91 -16.90
C MET A 16 -6.45 -19.31 -16.99
N GLU A 17 -7.43 -20.06 -17.49
CA GLU A 17 -8.82 -19.60 -17.58
C GLU A 17 -9.51 -19.57 -16.20
N SER A 18 -9.13 -20.47 -15.29
CA SER A 18 -9.61 -20.47 -13.89
C SER A 18 -9.00 -19.31 -13.08
N ILE A 19 -7.71 -19.00 -13.28
CA ILE A 19 -7.06 -17.83 -12.70
C ILE A 19 -7.65 -16.53 -13.27
N LYS A 20 -7.95 -16.46 -14.57
CA LYS A 20 -8.65 -15.30 -15.16
C LYS A 20 -10.07 -15.13 -14.63
N ARG A 21 -10.76 -16.23 -14.30
CA ARG A 21 -12.11 -16.20 -13.73
C ARG A 21 -12.14 -15.85 -12.24
N GLU A 22 -11.06 -16.13 -11.51
CA GLU A 22 -10.88 -15.66 -10.12
C GLU A 22 -10.29 -14.24 -10.04
N PHE A 23 -9.51 -13.80 -11.04
CA PHE A 23 -8.90 -12.48 -11.12
C PHE A 23 -9.50 -11.57 -12.19
N SER A 24 -10.81 -11.68 -12.45
CA SER A 24 -11.56 -10.61 -13.11
C SER A 24 -11.76 -9.43 -12.14
N TYR A 25 -10.67 -8.84 -11.67
CA TYR A 25 -10.65 -7.59 -10.93
C TYR A 25 -9.50 -6.70 -11.40
N THR A 26 -9.18 -6.77 -12.70
CA THR A 26 -8.60 -5.61 -13.38
C THR A 26 -9.75 -4.73 -13.86
N SER A 27 -10.45 -4.08 -12.92
CA SER A 27 -11.30 -2.93 -13.27
C SER A 27 -10.39 -1.74 -13.58
N SER A 28 -9.71 -1.82 -14.71
CA SER A 28 -9.13 -0.68 -15.39
C SER A 28 -10.21 0.03 -16.21
N PHE A 29 -11.38 0.29 -15.63
CA PHE A 29 -12.49 0.99 -16.27
C PHE A 29 -13.34 1.59 -15.14
N LEU A 30 -13.20 2.83 -14.67
CA LEU A 30 -13.20 4.08 -15.44
C LEU A 30 -13.13 5.28 -14.44
N PRO A 31 -12.18 6.23 -14.58
CA PRO A 31 -12.10 7.42 -13.72
C PRO A 31 -13.32 8.36 -13.75
N TRP A 32 -14.16 8.31 -14.80
CA TRP A 32 -15.30 9.22 -14.97
C TRP A 32 -16.52 8.89 -14.09
N ILE A 33 -16.57 7.70 -13.46
CA ILE A 33 -17.65 7.35 -12.51
C ILE A 33 -17.51 8.17 -11.21
N SER A 34 -16.31 8.65 -10.89
CA SER A 34 -15.95 9.26 -9.61
C SER A 34 -16.20 10.77 -9.52
N GLU A 35 -16.11 11.49 -10.65
CA GLU A 35 -16.01 12.96 -10.65
C GLU A 35 -17.26 13.67 -10.06
N GLY A 36 -18.42 13.01 -10.11
CA GLY A 36 -19.66 13.50 -9.49
C GLY A 36 -19.79 13.18 -8.00
N MET A 37 -19.19 12.09 -7.50
CA MET A 37 -19.42 11.61 -6.13
C MET A 37 -18.63 12.37 -5.07
N ALA A 38 -17.46 12.91 -5.42
CA ALA A 38 -16.60 13.62 -4.47
C ALA A 38 -17.25 14.89 -3.89
N ARG A 39 -18.25 15.45 -4.58
CA ARG A 39 -18.94 16.69 -4.18
C ARG A 39 -19.97 16.48 -3.07
N TYR A 40 -20.39 15.24 -2.84
CA TYR A 40 -21.41 14.91 -1.84
C TYR A 40 -20.76 14.36 -0.58
N SER A 41 -21.29 14.74 0.57
CA SER A 41 -20.90 14.16 1.85
C SER A 41 -21.28 12.67 1.91
N ASN A 42 -20.59 11.90 2.75
CA ASN A 42 -20.91 10.48 2.93
C ASN A 42 -22.35 10.28 3.44
N GLN A 43 -22.89 11.23 4.21
CA GLN A 43 -24.29 11.20 4.64
C GLN A 43 -25.23 11.35 3.44
N GLU A 44 -24.99 12.32 2.56
CA GLU A 44 -25.80 12.51 1.36
C GLU A 44 -25.75 11.29 0.44
N LYS A 45 -24.59 10.62 0.32
CA LYS A 45 -24.45 9.38 -0.44
C LYS A 45 -25.27 8.22 0.16
N ALA A 46 -25.21 8.06 1.49
CA ALA A 46 -26.00 7.06 2.19
C ALA A 46 -27.51 7.31 2.05
N ASP A 47 -27.94 8.56 2.24
CA ASP A 47 -29.34 8.97 2.06
C ASP A 47 -29.80 8.69 0.62
N THR A 48 -28.97 9.02 -0.37
CA THR A 48 -29.24 8.78 -1.80
C THR A 48 -29.41 7.29 -2.08
N HIS A 49 -28.49 6.45 -1.59
CA HIS A 49 -28.58 5.00 -1.72
C HIS A 49 -29.83 4.42 -1.04
N PHE A 50 -30.18 4.92 0.15
CA PHE A 50 -31.40 4.51 0.86
C PHE A 50 -32.66 4.82 0.05
N MET A 51 -32.76 6.01 -0.54
CA MET A 51 -33.91 6.38 -1.39
C MET A 51 -33.97 5.55 -2.68
N TYR A 52 -32.82 5.17 -3.25
CA TYR A 52 -32.77 4.24 -4.39
C TYR A 52 -33.29 2.85 -4.04
N GLY A 53 -32.96 2.35 -2.85
CA GLY A 53 -33.50 1.10 -2.32
C GLY A 53 -35.02 1.17 -2.12
N LEU A 54 -35.52 2.28 -1.55
CA LEU A 54 -36.97 2.50 -1.38
C LEU A 54 -37.71 2.56 -2.72
N ALA A 55 -37.08 3.10 -3.75
CA ALA A 55 -37.62 3.17 -5.10
C ALA A 55 -37.45 1.86 -5.91
N ASN A 56 -37.00 0.77 -5.27
CA ASN A 56 -36.75 -0.52 -5.90
C ASN A 56 -35.83 -0.44 -7.14
N GLY A 57 -34.81 0.43 -7.08
CA GLY A 57 -33.86 0.64 -8.16
C GLY A 57 -34.33 1.55 -9.30
N ASN A 58 -35.40 2.31 -9.11
CA ASN A 58 -35.85 3.30 -10.09
C ASN A 58 -35.29 4.71 -9.78
N ASP A 59 -34.42 5.24 -10.65
CA ASP A 59 -33.78 6.55 -10.48
C ASP A 59 -34.78 7.72 -10.39
N LEU A 60 -35.83 7.73 -11.21
CA LEU A 60 -36.79 8.83 -11.27
C LEU A 60 -37.64 8.90 -9.99
N GLU A 61 -38.08 7.73 -9.52
CA GLU A 61 -38.84 7.64 -8.27
C GLU A 61 -37.95 7.90 -7.07
N ALA A 62 -36.69 7.45 -7.10
CA ALA A 62 -35.71 7.74 -6.07
C ALA A 62 -35.45 9.26 -5.96
N GLU A 63 -35.32 9.96 -7.09
CA GLU A 63 -35.16 11.41 -7.11
C GLU A 63 -36.39 12.13 -6.54
N ARG A 64 -37.59 11.72 -6.95
CA ARG A 64 -38.85 12.30 -6.47
C ARG A 64 -38.95 12.18 -4.94
N LEU A 65 -38.71 10.98 -4.42
CA LEU A 65 -38.74 10.72 -2.98
C LEU A 65 -37.62 11.47 -2.25
N TYR A 66 -36.41 11.53 -2.82
CA TYR A 66 -35.27 12.25 -2.24
C TYR A 66 -35.56 13.75 -2.13
N ARG A 67 -36.08 14.36 -3.19
CA ARG A 67 -36.46 15.79 -3.20
C ARG A 67 -37.58 16.10 -2.21
N GLN A 68 -38.55 15.20 -2.08
CA GLN A 68 -39.62 15.32 -1.10
C GLN A 68 -39.08 15.28 0.34
N ARG A 69 -38.10 14.41 0.60
CA ARG A 69 -37.51 14.22 1.94
C ARG A 69 -36.47 15.27 2.30
N PHE A 70 -35.73 15.79 1.32
CA PHE A 70 -34.66 16.76 1.52
C PHE A 70 -34.82 17.99 0.60
N PRO A 71 -35.76 18.91 0.90
CA PRO A 71 -36.07 20.03 0.02
C PRO A 71 -34.91 21.00 -0.26
N ARG A 72 -33.89 21.01 0.61
CA ARG A 72 -32.71 21.89 0.52
C ARG A 72 -31.49 21.24 -0.13
N ARG A 73 -31.54 19.94 -0.44
CA ARG A 73 -30.44 19.20 -1.05
C ARG A 73 -30.79 18.90 -2.50
N HIS A 74 -29.95 19.37 -3.42
CA HIS A 74 -30.15 19.14 -4.85
C HIS A 74 -29.10 18.15 -5.35
N LEU A 75 -29.58 17.05 -5.92
CA LEU A 75 -28.73 16.13 -6.67
C LEU A 75 -28.58 16.69 -8.09
N THR A 76 -27.35 16.90 -8.51
CA THR A 76 -27.02 17.46 -9.83
C THR A 76 -27.09 16.41 -10.95
N ASP A 77 -27.08 15.13 -10.60
CA ASP A 77 -27.02 14.01 -11.55
C ASP A 77 -27.94 12.87 -11.10
N GLN A 78 -28.92 12.53 -11.95
CA GLN A 78 -29.84 11.41 -11.72
C GLN A 78 -29.12 10.06 -11.70
N LYS A 79 -28.02 9.91 -12.47
CA LYS A 79 -27.26 8.66 -12.49
C LYS A 79 -26.46 8.42 -11.22
N LEU A 80 -26.43 9.38 -10.29
CA LEU A 80 -25.74 9.21 -9.02
C LEU A 80 -26.33 8.07 -8.19
N PHE A 81 -27.66 7.85 -8.24
CA PHE A 81 -28.33 6.78 -7.53
C PHE A 81 -27.83 5.39 -7.98
N GLU A 82 -27.96 5.10 -9.28
CA GLU A 82 -27.44 3.88 -9.90
C GLU A 82 -25.94 3.69 -9.62
N ARG A 83 -25.13 4.75 -9.80
CA ARG A 83 -23.67 4.65 -9.62
C ARG A 83 -23.28 4.35 -8.18
N LEU A 84 -23.91 4.98 -7.18
CA LEU A 84 -23.63 4.73 -5.78
C LEU A 84 -23.97 3.28 -5.41
N HIS A 85 -25.13 2.81 -5.87
CA HIS A 85 -25.53 1.41 -5.66
C HIS A 85 -24.55 0.44 -6.29
N ARG A 86 -24.18 0.66 -7.56
CA ARG A 86 -23.19 -0.17 -8.26
C ARG A 86 -21.84 -0.17 -7.55
N CYS A 87 -21.36 0.98 -7.09
CA CYS A 87 -20.08 1.09 -6.38
C CYS A 87 -20.09 0.31 -5.05
N LEU A 88 -21.21 0.31 -4.32
CA LEU A 88 -21.37 -0.54 -3.14
C LEU A 88 -21.40 -2.03 -3.49
N CYS A 89 -22.06 -2.43 -4.58
CA CYS A 89 -22.10 -3.83 -5.00
C CYS A 89 -20.74 -4.34 -5.50
N GLU A 90 -20.00 -3.52 -6.24
CA GLU A 90 -18.74 -3.92 -6.87
C GLU A 90 -17.55 -3.76 -5.94
N THR A 91 -17.44 -2.63 -5.24
CA THR A 91 -16.25 -2.23 -4.47
C THR A 91 -16.52 -2.19 -2.96
N GLY A 92 -17.79 -2.24 -2.52
CA GLY A 92 -18.15 -2.19 -1.10
C GLY A 92 -17.93 -0.82 -0.43
N SER A 93 -17.63 0.23 -1.20
CA SER A 93 -17.38 1.56 -0.65
C SER A 93 -17.87 2.66 -1.61
N PHE A 94 -18.18 3.84 -1.07
CA PHE A 94 -18.56 5.02 -1.87
C PHE A 94 -17.37 5.78 -2.48
N VAL A 95 -16.15 5.32 -2.21
CA VAL A 95 -14.90 5.95 -2.65
C VAL A 95 -14.25 4.98 -3.63
N THR A 96 -14.27 5.30 -4.92
CA THR A 96 -13.34 4.62 -5.83
C THR A 96 -11.94 5.01 -5.38
N GLY A 97 -11.12 4.03 -4.99
CA GLY A 97 -9.76 4.25 -4.51
C GLY A 97 -8.93 5.04 -5.52
N MET A 98 -8.92 6.36 -5.39
CA MET A 98 -7.99 7.26 -6.11
C MET A 98 -6.54 7.06 -5.66
N HIS A 99 -6.30 6.13 -4.72
CA HIS A 99 -4.98 5.74 -4.28
C HIS A 99 -4.17 5.08 -5.41
N ASP A 100 -4.83 4.49 -6.42
CA ASP A 100 -4.15 3.77 -7.52
C ASP A 100 -4.07 4.60 -8.81
N THR A 101 -4.75 5.74 -8.89
CA THR A 101 -4.72 6.66 -10.05
C THR A 101 -3.62 7.71 -9.96
N GLY A 102 -2.78 7.66 -8.92
CA GLY A 102 -1.55 8.44 -8.88
C GLY A 102 -0.61 8.05 -10.03
N ARG A 103 0.24 8.99 -10.47
CA ARG A 103 1.32 8.73 -11.45
C ARG A 103 2.00 7.41 -11.08
N GLY A 104 1.88 6.40 -11.96
CA GLY A 104 2.51 5.10 -11.77
C GLY A 104 3.94 5.30 -11.32
N ARG A 105 4.31 4.69 -10.18
CA ARG A 105 5.63 4.83 -9.55
C ARG A 105 6.67 4.14 -10.44
N SER A 106 7.01 4.73 -11.58
CA SER A 106 7.86 4.14 -12.63
C SER A 106 9.32 3.92 -12.20
N VAL A 107 9.65 4.14 -10.93
CA VAL A 107 11.00 4.02 -10.38
C VAL A 107 11.11 2.85 -9.40
N ARG A 108 10.01 2.12 -9.13
CA ARG A 108 10.00 0.91 -8.30
C ARG A 108 9.97 -0.35 -9.15
N THR A 109 10.88 -0.44 -10.12
CA THR A 109 11.17 -1.76 -10.71
C THR A 109 11.62 -2.66 -9.56
N PRO A 110 11.06 -3.88 -9.38
CA PRO A 110 11.43 -4.78 -8.30
C PRO A 110 12.95 -4.96 -8.20
N GLN A 111 13.63 -4.99 -9.35
CA GLN A 111 15.09 -5.04 -9.43
C GLN A 111 15.81 -3.88 -8.73
N VAL A 112 15.30 -2.65 -8.84
CA VAL A 112 15.91 -1.47 -8.21
C VAL A 112 15.74 -1.53 -6.70
N VAL A 113 14.58 -2.01 -6.23
CA VAL A 113 14.31 -2.21 -4.80
C VAL A 113 15.27 -3.26 -4.24
N GLU A 114 15.37 -4.41 -4.91
CA GLU A 114 16.26 -5.51 -4.51
C GLU A 114 17.72 -5.05 -4.45
N ASN A 115 18.21 -4.34 -5.47
CA ASN A 115 19.58 -3.84 -5.49
C ASN A 115 19.85 -2.87 -4.33
N ILE A 116 18.87 -2.04 -3.95
CA ILE A 116 18.98 -1.10 -2.82
C ILE A 116 19.05 -1.88 -1.49
N LEU A 117 18.20 -2.89 -1.32
CA LEU A 117 18.14 -3.69 -0.10
C LEU A 117 19.37 -4.57 0.06
N GLN A 118 19.85 -5.20 -1.02
CA GLN A 118 21.08 -5.98 -1.03
C GLN A 118 22.28 -5.12 -0.59
N GLY A 119 22.43 -3.92 -1.18
CA GLY A 119 23.53 -3.03 -0.83
C GLY A 119 23.56 -2.68 0.66
N VAL A 120 22.40 -2.42 1.26
CA VAL A 120 22.27 -2.08 2.68
C VAL A 120 22.42 -3.29 3.59
N GLY A 121 21.99 -4.47 3.13
CA GLY A 121 22.17 -5.74 3.84
C GLY A 121 23.64 -6.15 3.96
N ASP A 122 24.42 -5.96 2.89
CA ASP A 122 25.83 -6.32 2.85
C ASP A 122 26.68 -5.40 3.75
N ARG A 123 26.33 -4.11 3.81
CA ARG A 123 27.02 -3.10 4.62
C ARG A 123 26.02 -2.13 5.21
N SER A 124 25.68 -2.32 6.49
CA SER A 124 24.69 -1.48 7.19
C SER A 124 25.18 -0.06 7.51
N ASP A 125 26.48 0.23 7.32
CA ASP A 125 27.12 1.52 7.60
C ASP A 125 27.11 2.50 6.41
N ILE A 126 26.60 2.07 5.24
CA ILE A 126 26.64 2.87 4.01
C ILE A 126 25.64 4.03 4.02
N SER A 127 26.06 5.14 3.41
CA SER A 127 25.19 6.29 3.26
C SER A 127 24.19 6.12 2.11
N LYS A 128 23.02 6.75 2.21
CA LYS A 128 22.02 6.79 1.12
C LYS A 128 22.59 7.35 -0.19
N ARG A 129 23.57 8.25 -0.10
CA ARG A 129 24.26 8.84 -1.26
C ARG A 129 25.18 7.84 -1.92
N GLU A 130 25.88 7.03 -1.14
CA GLU A 130 26.75 5.97 -1.63
C GLU A 130 25.94 4.90 -2.37
N VAL A 131 24.81 4.45 -1.80
CA VAL A 131 23.85 3.55 -2.46
C VAL A 131 23.29 4.16 -3.75
N SER A 132 22.96 5.45 -3.70
CA SER A 132 22.47 6.22 -4.86
C SER A 132 23.49 6.24 -6.01
N HIS A 133 24.77 6.41 -5.70
CA HIS A 133 25.85 6.38 -6.69
C HIS A 133 26.11 4.96 -7.22
N ALA A 134 26.09 3.94 -6.36
CA ALA A 134 26.32 2.56 -6.77
C ALA A 134 25.25 2.04 -7.75
N ILE A 135 23.98 2.43 -7.53
CA ILE A 135 22.83 1.93 -8.30
C ILE A 135 22.39 2.94 -9.38
N ASN A 136 23.01 4.13 -9.43
CA ASN A 136 22.68 5.23 -10.34
C ASN A 136 21.19 5.65 -10.27
N VAL A 137 20.68 5.77 -9.04
CA VAL A 137 19.29 6.13 -8.75
C VAL A 137 19.28 7.36 -7.84
N PRO A 138 18.38 8.34 -8.02
CA PRO A 138 18.32 9.50 -7.14
C PRO A 138 18.16 9.10 -5.66
N HIS A 139 18.93 9.72 -4.76
CA HIS A 139 18.90 9.43 -3.32
C HIS A 139 17.50 9.53 -2.67
N SER A 140 16.59 10.31 -3.25
CA SER A 140 15.19 10.44 -2.81
C SER A 140 14.37 9.16 -3.00
N ILE A 141 14.73 8.34 -3.99
CA ILE A 141 14.15 7.02 -4.21
C ILE A 141 14.70 6.03 -3.19
N VAL A 142 16.02 5.99 -3.01
CA VAL A 142 16.70 5.15 -2.00
C VAL A 142 16.08 5.39 -0.62
N TRP A 143 15.89 6.66 -0.24
CA TRP A 143 15.28 6.99 1.05
C TRP A 143 13.82 6.55 1.18
N ARG A 144 13.02 6.67 0.11
CA ARG A 144 11.63 6.19 0.13
C ARG A 144 11.56 4.66 0.23
N VAL A 145 12.41 3.94 -0.51
CA VAL A 145 12.48 2.48 -0.45
C VAL A 145 12.83 2.03 0.97
N LEU A 146 13.91 2.57 1.55
CA LEU A 146 14.31 2.25 2.92
C LEU A 146 13.20 2.57 3.93
N ARG A 147 12.49 3.69 3.77
CA ARG A 147 11.37 4.06 4.63
C ARG A 147 10.20 3.08 4.51
N ASP A 148 9.83 2.69 3.30
CA ASP A 148 8.70 1.79 3.04
C ASP A 148 8.99 0.38 3.61
N GLU A 149 10.25 -0.06 3.57
CA GLU A 149 10.72 -1.33 4.14
C GLU A 149 11.05 -1.25 5.66
N GLY A 150 10.76 -0.12 6.31
CA GLY A 150 11.00 0.06 7.75
C GLY A 150 12.48 0.17 8.15
N LEU A 151 13.40 0.35 7.20
CA LEU A 151 14.83 0.51 7.43
C LEU A 151 15.17 1.95 7.78
N HIS A 152 15.42 2.20 9.07
CA HIS A 152 15.88 3.49 9.58
C HIS A 152 17.40 3.49 9.73
N LEU A 153 18.07 4.43 9.05
CA LEU A 153 19.50 4.62 9.19
C LEU A 153 19.80 5.23 10.56
N TYR A 154 20.44 4.47 11.43
CA TYR A 154 20.96 4.96 12.70
C TYR A 154 22.37 5.53 12.50
N HIS A 155 22.70 6.60 13.22
CA HIS A 155 24.08 7.09 13.27
C HIS A 155 24.82 6.31 14.36
N VAL A 156 25.72 5.41 13.95
CA VAL A 156 26.56 4.67 14.89
C VAL A 156 27.63 5.62 15.43
N GLN A 157 27.44 6.07 16.67
CA GLN A 157 28.43 6.87 17.39
C GLN A 157 29.29 5.95 18.25
N LYS A 158 30.59 5.88 17.96
CA LYS A 158 31.56 5.13 18.78
C LYS A 158 31.97 6.02 19.96
N VAL A 159 31.44 5.73 21.15
CA VAL A 159 31.66 6.55 22.37
C VAL A 159 32.78 6.00 23.27
N GLN A 160 33.17 4.73 23.10
CA GLN A 160 34.25 4.08 23.85
C GLN A 160 35.11 3.22 22.93
N ALA A 161 36.44 3.25 23.15
CA ALA A 161 37.40 2.41 22.44
C ALA A 161 37.69 1.15 23.29
N LEU A 162 36.71 0.25 23.36
CA LEU A 162 36.87 -1.04 24.03
C LEU A 162 38.02 -1.83 23.39
N ILE A 163 38.98 -2.25 24.21
CA ILE A 163 40.01 -3.21 23.81
C ILE A 163 39.54 -4.64 24.10
N PRO A 164 40.06 -5.67 23.40
CA PRO A 164 39.62 -7.06 23.60
C PRO A 164 39.72 -7.55 25.05
N ALA A 165 40.67 -7.01 25.82
CA ALA A 165 40.85 -7.35 27.23
C ALA A 165 39.68 -6.88 28.13
N ASP A 166 38.98 -5.81 27.74
CA ASP A 166 37.88 -5.23 28.54
C ASP A 166 36.64 -6.12 28.56
N TYR A 167 36.49 -7.00 27.55
CA TYR A 167 35.31 -7.86 27.43
C TYR A 167 35.14 -8.77 28.65
N ALA A 168 36.22 -9.43 29.09
CA ALA A 168 36.18 -10.32 30.24
C ALA A 168 35.86 -9.55 31.53
N LEU A 169 36.50 -8.39 31.72
CA LEU A 169 36.28 -7.53 32.89
C LEU A 169 34.83 -7.03 32.96
N HIS A 170 34.26 -6.62 31.83
CA HIS A 170 32.86 -6.16 31.78
C HIS A 170 31.87 -7.31 31.99
N LEU A 171 32.16 -8.51 31.47
CA LEU A 171 31.31 -9.68 31.67
C LEU A 171 31.29 -10.10 33.15
N GLU A 172 32.45 -10.13 33.81
CA GLU A 172 32.56 -10.41 35.24
C GLU A 172 31.83 -9.36 36.07
N PHE A 173 32.02 -8.07 35.77
CA PHE A 173 31.31 -6.99 36.43
C PHE A 173 29.78 -7.14 36.31
N CYS A 174 29.26 -7.33 35.10
CA CYS A 174 27.83 -7.54 34.87
C CYS A 174 27.31 -8.77 35.64
N THR A 175 28.04 -9.89 35.59
CA THR A 175 27.66 -11.13 36.29
C THR A 175 27.58 -10.91 37.80
N LEU A 176 28.55 -10.20 38.38
CA LEU A 176 28.56 -9.84 39.79
C LEU A 176 27.38 -8.94 40.16
N VAL A 177 27.11 -7.89 39.38
CA VAL A 177 25.99 -6.97 39.60
C VAL A 177 24.64 -7.70 39.52
N PHE A 178 24.45 -8.58 38.53
CA PHE A 178 23.22 -9.38 38.43
C PHE A 178 23.06 -10.41 39.56
N ALA A 179 24.14 -11.08 39.98
CA ALA A 179 24.11 -12.05 41.07
C ALA A 179 23.77 -11.41 42.42
N THR A 180 24.35 -10.25 42.70
CA THR A 180 24.08 -9.47 43.94
C THR A 180 22.68 -8.87 43.93
N ALA A 181 22.16 -8.44 42.78
CA ALA A 181 20.78 -7.96 42.65
C ALA A 181 19.73 -9.08 42.81
N SER A 182 20.07 -10.33 42.46
CA SER A 182 19.15 -11.48 42.54
C SER A 182 19.11 -12.14 43.92
N GLY A 183 20.10 -11.88 44.78
CA GLY A 183 20.18 -12.41 46.15
C GLY A 183 19.53 -11.53 47.23
N ALA A 184 18.96 -10.38 46.85
CA ALA A 184 18.33 -9.40 47.75
C ALA A 184 16.79 -9.41 47.71
N ALA A 185 16.18 -10.44 47.09
CA ALA A 185 14.73 -10.65 47.02
C ALA A 185 14.25 -11.68 48.06
#